data_AF-A0A6L5F3F9-F1
#
_entry.id   AF-A0A6L5F3F9-F1
#
_cell.length_a   1.000
_cell.length_b   1.000
_cell.length_c   1.000
_cell.angle_alpha   90.00
_cell.angle_beta   90.00
_cell.angle_gamma   90.00
#
_symmetry.space_group_name_H-M   'P 1'
#
loop_
_entity.id
_entity.type
_entity.pdbx_description
1 polymer ?
#
loop_
_entity_poly.entity_id
_entity_poly.type
_entity_poly.pdbx_seq_one_letter_code
_entity_poly.pdbx_strand_id
1 'polypeptide(L)'
;VFHADIRALSQARLLVGGTEPEGLVGTADGPGRVTFVGVARELGDPGTDPTVRVTRRRQVVADGMDEEIELGSTATGPVQVDVRLEAGSDLAGMPAVRRGTAVPTVPPSQAGDGLAWRASDDAGAVRVRLTGDRARVDSDRAALTWPVVVPPRATVVVRWRLRVDDPGRVVVPPTGAPPWASPHVEADDRRLPALLHRSLHDLDTLRL
;
A
#
# COMPACT_ATOMS: atom_id res chain seq x y z
N VAL A 1 -0.04 -0.27 8.33
CA VAL A 1 0.28 1.14 7.97
C VAL A 1 0.20 1.98 9.22
N PHE A 2 1.22 2.81 9.46
CA PHE A 2 1.23 3.77 10.57
C PHE A 2 1.04 5.18 10.03
N HIS A 3 0.34 6.02 10.79
CA HIS A 3 0.24 7.46 10.60
C HIS A 3 0.39 8.11 11.98
N ALA A 4 1.36 9.01 12.12
CA ALA A 4 1.82 9.48 13.43
C ALA A 4 2.03 8.28 14.39
N ASP A 5 1.40 8.29 15.55
CA ASP A 5 1.48 7.22 16.55
C ASP A 5 0.32 6.20 16.46
N ILE A 6 -0.43 6.14 15.37
CA ILE A 6 -1.57 5.22 15.21
C ILE A 6 -1.32 4.20 14.09
N ARG A 7 -1.62 2.93 14.35
CA ARG A 7 -1.69 1.89 13.33
C ARG A 7 -3.01 2.00 12.56
N ALA A 8 -3.02 2.85 11.53
CA ALA A 8 -4.19 3.10 10.69
C ALA A 8 -4.73 1.82 10.02
N LEU A 9 -3.85 0.93 9.56
CA LEU A 9 -4.22 -0.42 9.10
C LEU A 9 -3.36 -1.46 9.79
N SER A 10 -3.99 -2.45 10.42
CA SER A 10 -3.36 -3.65 10.95
C SER A 10 -3.23 -4.75 9.89
N GLN A 11 -4.08 -4.72 8.85
CA GLN A 11 -4.05 -5.65 7.72
C GLN A 11 -4.30 -4.93 6.39
N ALA A 12 -3.58 -5.35 5.34
CA ALA A 12 -3.79 -4.95 3.94
C ALA A 12 -3.36 -6.11 3.03
N ARG A 13 -4.19 -7.16 2.99
CA ARG A 13 -3.93 -8.44 2.34
C ARG A 13 -4.45 -8.43 0.91
N LEU A 14 -3.59 -8.75 -0.06
CA LEU A 14 -3.96 -8.79 -1.47
C LEU A 14 -4.18 -10.24 -1.90
N LEU A 15 -5.36 -10.55 -2.38
CA LEU A 15 -5.70 -11.82 -3.00
C LEU A 15 -5.91 -11.62 -4.50
N VAL A 16 -5.37 -12.51 -5.31
CA VAL A 16 -5.58 -12.55 -6.77
C VAL A 16 -6.09 -13.95 -7.10
N GLY A 17 -7.36 -14.06 -7.49
CA GLY A 17 -8.00 -15.36 -7.67
C GLY A 17 -8.22 -16.13 -6.37
N GLY A 18 -8.28 -15.42 -5.23
CA GLY A 18 -8.50 -16.01 -3.91
C GLY A 18 -7.22 -16.38 -3.14
N THR A 19 -6.05 -16.26 -3.75
CA THR A 19 -4.75 -16.60 -3.13
C THR A 19 -3.84 -15.38 -3.08
N GLU A 20 -3.01 -15.26 -2.05
CA GLU A 20 -1.97 -14.23 -2.01
C GLU A 20 -0.89 -14.52 -3.07
N PRO A 21 -0.46 -13.52 -3.86
CA PRO A 21 0.66 -13.70 -4.77
C PRO A 21 1.92 -14.11 -4.01
N GLU A 22 2.69 -15.04 -4.59
CA GLU A 22 4.00 -15.40 -4.05
C GLU A 22 4.96 -14.24 -4.26
N GLY A 23 5.46 -13.67 -3.16
CA GLY A 23 6.42 -12.57 -3.20
C GLY A 23 7.80 -13.03 -3.66
N LEU A 24 8.37 -12.33 -4.64
CA LEU A 24 9.70 -12.61 -5.17
C LEU A 24 10.73 -11.57 -4.71
N VAL A 25 10.38 -10.28 -4.80
CA VAL A 25 11.28 -9.19 -4.43
C VAL A 25 10.50 -7.99 -3.88
N GLY A 26 11.11 -7.27 -2.94
CA GLY A 26 10.68 -5.96 -2.49
C GLY A 26 11.87 -5.00 -2.53
N THR A 27 11.71 -3.84 -3.16
CA THR A 27 12.76 -2.83 -3.28
C THR A 27 12.22 -1.44 -2.98
N ALA A 28 13.01 -0.63 -2.29
CA ALA A 28 12.78 0.82 -2.25
C ALA A 28 12.88 1.37 -3.68
N ASP A 29 12.01 2.32 -4.01
CA ASP A 29 11.80 2.81 -5.39
C ASP A 29 11.64 4.34 -5.41
N GLY A 30 12.48 5.04 -4.65
CA GLY A 30 12.39 6.50 -4.46
C GLY A 30 11.88 6.91 -3.06
N PRO A 31 11.75 8.23 -2.81
CA PRO A 31 11.29 8.74 -1.52
C PRO A 31 9.86 8.28 -1.21
N GLY A 32 9.68 7.65 -0.06
CA GLY A 32 8.39 7.09 0.38
C GLY A 32 7.82 6.01 -0.54
N ARG A 33 8.60 5.46 -1.48
CA ARG A 33 8.16 4.48 -2.48
C ARG A 33 8.77 3.12 -2.25
N VAL A 34 7.95 2.09 -2.40
CA VAL A 34 8.40 0.71 -2.40
C VAL A 34 7.64 -0.08 -3.46
N THR A 35 8.37 -0.91 -4.20
CA THR A 35 7.84 -1.79 -5.22
C THR A 35 8.03 -3.24 -4.77
N PHE A 36 6.94 -4.00 -4.76
CA PHE A 36 6.94 -5.44 -4.52
C PHE A 36 6.55 -6.15 -5.80
N VAL A 37 7.30 -7.18 -6.18
CA VAL A 37 6.98 -8.06 -7.31
C VAL A 37 6.71 -9.45 -6.77
N GLY A 38 5.62 -10.04 -7.26
CA GLY A 38 5.25 -11.41 -7.00
C GLY A 38 4.60 -12.05 -8.22
N VAL A 39 4.15 -13.29 -8.06
CA VAL A 39 3.51 -14.08 -9.11
C VAL A 39 2.26 -14.76 -8.58
N ALA A 40 1.25 -14.90 -9.43
CA ALA A 40 0.04 -15.67 -9.13
C ALA A 40 0.14 -17.02 -9.87
N ARG A 41 0.71 -18.03 -9.21
CA ARG A 41 1.02 -19.34 -9.83
C ARG A 41 -0.20 -20.10 -10.35
N GLU A 42 -1.33 -19.92 -9.68
CA GLU A 42 -2.58 -20.61 -10.01
C GLU A 42 -3.31 -19.98 -11.21
N LEU A 43 -2.74 -18.96 -11.87
CA LEU A 43 -3.37 -18.22 -12.95
C LEU A 43 -2.55 -18.26 -14.24
N GLY A 44 -3.26 -18.25 -15.37
CA GLY A 44 -2.69 -18.24 -16.71
C GLY A 44 -2.49 -19.67 -17.25
N ASP A 45 -1.39 -19.88 -17.96
CA ASP A 45 -1.09 -21.18 -18.58
C ASP A 45 -0.64 -22.21 -17.53
N PRO A 46 -0.99 -23.51 -17.70
CA PRO A 46 -0.53 -24.56 -16.80
C PRO A 46 0.98 -24.79 -16.95
N GLY A 47 1.68 -25.02 -15.84
CA GLY A 47 3.11 -25.32 -15.85
C GLY A 47 3.81 -24.91 -14.56
N THR A 48 5.13 -25.14 -14.52
CA THR A 48 5.99 -24.71 -13.40
C THR A 48 6.25 -23.21 -13.40
N ASP A 49 6.24 -22.61 -14.59
CA ASP A 49 6.65 -21.24 -14.81
C ASP A 49 5.41 -20.33 -14.76
N PRO A 50 5.30 -19.45 -13.75
CA PRO A 50 4.12 -18.61 -13.60
C PRO A 50 4.02 -17.61 -14.74
N THR A 51 2.83 -17.48 -15.31
CA THR A 51 2.57 -16.58 -16.44
C THR A 51 1.81 -15.30 -16.05
N VAL A 52 1.50 -15.14 -14.76
CA VAL A 52 0.86 -13.93 -14.22
C VAL A 52 1.76 -13.32 -13.15
N ARG A 53 2.27 -12.12 -13.46
CA ARG A 53 3.08 -11.30 -12.55
C ARG A 53 2.17 -10.27 -11.86
N VAL A 54 2.40 -10.06 -10.57
CA VAL A 54 1.76 -9.01 -9.78
C VAL A 54 2.83 -8.02 -9.33
N THR A 55 2.66 -6.74 -9.62
CA THR A 55 3.54 -5.67 -9.15
C THR A 55 2.74 -4.69 -8.31
N ARG A 56 3.12 -4.53 -7.04
CA ARG A 56 2.51 -3.59 -6.11
C ARG A 56 3.46 -2.43 -5.89
N ARG A 57 3.03 -1.21 -6.21
CA ARG A 57 3.80 0.01 -5.98
C ARG A 57 3.09 0.82 -4.90
N ARG A 58 3.74 1.01 -3.76
CA ARG A 58 3.21 1.83 -2.66
C ARG A 58 3.94 3.16 -2.61
N GLN A 59 3.19 4.23 -2.39
CA GLN A 59 3.69 5.56 -2.10
C GLN A 59 3.09 6.02 -0.77
N VAL A 60 3.94 6.38 0.19
CA VAL A 60 3.52 7.11 1.38
C VAL A 60 3.25 8.57 0.99
N VAL A 61 2.16 9.13 1.46
CA VAL A 61 1.84 10.55 1.35
C VAL A 61 1.59 11.11 2.74
N ALA A 62 1.63 12.44 2.88
CA ALA A 62 1.46 13.16 4.15
C ALA A 62 0.31 12.64 5.04
N ASP A 63 -0.83 12.31 4.43
CA ASP A 63 -2.04 11.88 5.11
C ASP A 63 -2.38 10.40 4.89
N GLY A 64 -1.42 9.57 4.45
CA GLY A 64 -1.64 8.14 4.30
C GLY A 64 -0.77 7.47 3.25
N MET A 65 -1.39 6.72 2.34
CA MET A 65 -0.69 5.90 1.37
C MET A 65 -1.53 5.68 0.11
N ASP A 66 -0.88 5.66 -1.04
CA ASP A 66 -1.46 5.19 -2.30
C ASP A 66 -0.81 3.87 -2.69
N GLU A 67 -1.59 2.97 -3.28
CA GLU A 67 -1.06 1.73 -3.85
C GLU A 67 -1.65 1.44 -5.23
N GLU A 68 -0.74 1.15 -6.16
CA GLU A 68 -1.04 0.67 -7.49
C GLU A 68 -0.71 -0.82 -7.57
N ILE A 69 -1.63 -1.60 -8.13
CA ILE A 69 -1.49 -3.05 -8.32
C ILE A 69 -1.62 -3.33 -9.82
N GLU A 70 -0.50 -3.70 -10.43
CA GLU A 70 -0.40 -4.08 -11.83
C GLU A 70 -0.39 -5.60 -11.94
N LEU A 71 -1.29 -6.16 -12.75
CA LEU A 71 -1.28 -7.54 -13.17
C LEU A 71 -0.80 -7.60 -14.61
N GLY A 72 0.31 -8.28 -14.86
CA GLY A 72 0.82 -8.56 -16.20
C GLY A 72 0.69 -10.03 -16.53
N SER A 73 0.22 -10.36 -17.74
CA SER A 73 0.08 -11.74 -18.19
C SER A 73 0.95 -12.00 -19.41
N THR A 74 1.77 -13.05 -19.35
CA THR A 74 2.46 -13.66 -20.50
C THR A 74 1.75 -14.92 -20.99
N ALA A 75 0.58 -15.25 -20.42
CA ALA A 75 -0.19 -16.43 -20.77
C ALA A 75 -0.68 -16.37 -22.23
N THR A 76 -1.00 -17.54 -22.76
CA THR A 76 -1.47 -17.71 -24.14
C THR A 76 -2.90 -17.18 -24.30
N GLY A 77 -3.74 -17.35 -23.27
CA GLY A 77 -5.13 -16.90 -23.22
C GLY A 77 -5.38 -15.73 -22.25
N PRO A 78 -6.55 -15.06 -22.35
CA PRO A 78 -6.92 -14.01 -21.40
C PRO A 78 -7.12 -14.59 -20.00
N VAL A 79 -6.67 -13.86 -18.98
CA VAL A 79 -6.84 -14.21 -17.57
C VAL A 79 -7.97 -13.38 -16.97
N GLN A 80 -9.08 -14.03 -16.62
CA GLN A 80 -10.19 -13.40 -15.92
C GLN A 80 -10.08 -13.70 -14.42
N VAL A 81 -10.02 -12.66 -13.59
CA VAL A 81 -9.74 -12.85 -12.16
C VAL A 81 -10.29 -11.70 -11.32
N ASP A 82 -10.67 -12.02 -10.08
CA ASP A 82 -10.93 -11.03 -9.04
C ASP A 82 -9.61 -10.68 -8.32
N VAL A 83 -9.27 -9.38 -8.32
CA VAL A 83 -8.27 -8.80 -7.43
C VAL A 83 -9.00 -8.30 -6.20
N ARG A 84 -8.65 -8.79 -5.01
CA ARG A 84 -9.30 -8.41 -3.76
C ARG A 84 -8.28 -7.89 -2.76
N LEU A 85 -8.56 -6.74 -2.17
CA LEU A 85 -7.84 -6.22 -1.03
C LEU A 85 -8.71 -6.39 0.22
N GLU A 86 -8.27 -7.21 1.17
CA GLU A 86 -8.86 -7.34 2.49
C GLU A 86 -8.09 -6.44 3.47
N ALA A 87 -8.79 -5.51 4.10
CA ALA A 87 -8.21 -4.53 4.99
C ALA A 87 -8.73 -4.68 6.42
N GLY A 88 -7.89 -4.35 7.39
CA GLY A 88 -8.27 -4.36 8.80
C GLY A 88 -7.63 -3.19 9.52
N SER A 89 -8.35 -2.66 10.49
CA SER A 89 -7.85 -1.60 11.38
C SER A 89 -8.17 -1.95 12.81
N ASP A 90 -7.25 -1.64 13.72
CA ASP A 90 -7.45 -1.65 15.16
C ASP A 90 -7.21 -0.28 15.80
N LEU A 91 -6.78 0.69 14.98
CA LEU A 91 -6.40 2.05 15.40
C LEU A 91 -5.47 2.04 16.63
N ALA A 92 -4.63 1.01 16.75
CA ALA A 92 -3.79 0.82 17.92
C ALA A 92 -2.73 1.92 18.02
N GLY A 93 -2.60 2.51 19.20
CA GLY A 93 -1.50 3.42 19.52
C GLY A 93 -0.15 2.71 19.50
N MET A 94 0.90 3.41 19.06
CA MET A 94 2.25 2.88 18.93
C MET A 94 2.82 2.29 20.23
N PRO A 95 2.53 2.85 21.45
CA PRO A 95 2.91 2.20 22.70
C PRO A 95 2.31 0.81 22.90
N ALA A 96 1.03 0.61 22.54
CA ALA A 96 0.37 -0.69 22.65
C ALA A 96 0.98 -1.70 21.67
N VAL A 97 1.22 -1.28 20.42
CA VAL A 97 1.87 -2.13 19.41
C VAL A 97 3.29 -2.53 19.83
N ARG A 98 4.10 -1.57 20.31
CA ARG A 98 5.47 -1.85 20.81
C ARG A 98 5.50 -2.83 21.97
N ARG A 99 4.50 -2.80 22.84
CA ARG A 99 4.36 -3.74 23.97
C ARG A 99 3.78 -5.10 23.57
N GLY A 100 3.38 -5.28 22.31
CA GLY A 100 2.68 -6.49 21.86
C GLY A 100 1.29 -6.62 22.46
N THR A 101 0.69 -5.53 22.94
CA THR A 101 -0.67 -5.55 23.50
C THR A 101 -1.67 -5.79 22.38
N ALA A 102 -2.50 -6.83 22.54
CA ALA A 102 -3.61 -7.09 21.63
C ALA A 102 -4.63 -5.94 21.71
N VAL A 103 -4.96 -5.36 20.56
CA VAL A 103 -6.01 -4.34 20.43
C VAL A 103 -7.11 -4.93 19.56
N PRO A 104 -8.38 -4.89 19.99
CA PRO A 104 -9.49 -5.38 19.17
C PRO A 104 -9.56 -4.66 17.83
N THR A 105 -9.96 -5.38 16.79
CA THR A 105 -10.22 -4.77 15.49
C THR A 105 -11.46 -3.88 15.57
N VAL A 106 -11.42 -2.77 14.84
CA VAL A 106 -12.55 -1.87 14.63
C VAL A 106 -13.31 -2.37 13.40
N PRO A 107 -14.64 -2.58 13.48
CA PRO A 107 -15.41 -2.94 12.31
C PRO A 107 -15.43 -1.77 11.31
N PRO A 108 -15.26 -2.02 10.01
CA PRO A 108 -15.42 -0.96 9.02
C PRO A 108 -16.90 -0.56 8.89
N SER A 109 -17.11 0.66 8.40
CA SER A 109 -18.38 1.09 7.82
C SER A 109 -18.16 1.43 6.35
N GLN A 110 -19.19 1.26 5.51
CA GLN A 110 -19.13 1.74 4.15
C GLN A 110 -19.22 3.28 4.13
N ALA A 111 -18.32 3.93 3.40
CA ALA A 111 -18.27 5.38 3.28
C ALA A 111 -18.11 5.77 1.80
N GLY A 112 -19.24 5.89 1.10
CA GLY A 112 -19.26 6.10 -0.34
C GLY A 112 -18.79 4.85 -1.09
N ASP A 113 -17.73 5.01 -1.89
CA ASP A 113 -17.05 3.96 -2.68
C ASP A 113 -15.87 3.31 -1.94
N GLY A 114 -15.86 3.43 -0.60
CA GLY A 114 -14.78 2.89 0.23
C GLY A 114 -15.24 2.41 1.60
N LEU A 115 -14.25 2.06 2.41
CA LEU A 115 -14.38 1.65 3.80
C LEU A 115 -13.87 2.76 4.71
N ALA A 116 -14.46 2.86 5.91
CA ALA A 116 -14.00 3.77 6.94
C ALA A 116 -13.97 3.13 8.33
N TRP A 117 -12.93 3.47 9.09
CA TRP A 117 -12.76 3.11 10.50
C TRP A 117 -12.61 4.37 11.33
N ARG A 118 -13.13 4.34 12.55
CA ARG A 118 -13.02 5.43 13.54
C ARG A 118 -12.95 4.87 14.94
N ALA A 119 -12.17 5.51 15.82
CA ALA A 119 -11.96 5.06 17.19
C ALA A 119 -13.19 5.34 18.09
N SER A 120 -13.85 6.47 17.86
CA SER A 120 -15.11 6.87 18.49
C SER A 120 -15.90 7.75 17.53
N ASP A 121 -17.13 8.12 17.90
CA ASP A 121 -17.97 9.07 17.16
C ASP A 121 -17.63 10.55 17.47
N ASP A 122 -16.59 10.80 18.28
CA ASP A 122 -16.19 12.16 18.64
C ASP A 122 -15.60 12.90 17.44
N ALA A 123 -15.89 14.20 17.33
CA ALA A 123 -15.41 15.03 16.21
C ALA A 123 -13.87 15.07 16.08
N GLY A 124 -13.16 14.89 17.20
CA GLY A 124 -11.69 14.84 17.27
C GLY A 124 -11.08 13.45 17.07
N ALA A 125 -11.89 12.41 16.84
CA ALA A 125 -11.37 11.05 16.68
C ALA A 125 -10.66 10.86 15.34
N VAL A 126 -9.59 10.05 15.35
CA VAL A 126 -8.89 9.63 14.14
C VAL A 126 -9.84 8.86 13.23
N ARG A 127 -9.89 9.27 11.96
CA ARG A 127 -10.70 8.66 10.91
C ARG A 127 -9.80 8.12 9.81
N VAL A 128 -9.95 6.84 9.51
CA VAL A 128 -9.21 6.16 8.44
C VAL A 128 -10.18 5.83 7.33
N ARG A 129 -9.89 6.26 6.10
CA ARG A 129 -10.69 5.98 4.91
C ARG A 129 -9.85 5.22 3.89
N LEU A 130 -10.41 4.17 3.32
CA LEU A 130 -9.82 3.35 2.29
C LEU A 130 -10.74 3.33 1.07
N THR A 131 -10.26 3.81 -0.08
CA THR A 131 -11.04 3.91 -1.33
C THR A 131 -10.36 3.13 -2.44
N GLY A 132 -11.13 2.51 -3.33
CA GLY A 132 -10.61 1.81 -4.49
C GLY A 132 -11.22 2.32 -5.79
N ASP A 133 -10.39 2.64 -6.77
CA ASP A 133 -10.88 3.15 -8.04
C ASP A 133 -11.71 2.09 -8.75
N ARG A 134 -13.02 2.32 -8.87
CA ARG A 134 -13.99 1.38 -9.46
C ARG A 134 -14.07 0.02 -8.75
N ALA A 135 -13.68 -0.04 -7.49
CA ALA A 135 -13.81 -1.26 -6.68
C ALA A 135 -15.27 -1.51 -6.29
N ARG A 136 -15.63 -2.78 -6.18
CA ARG A 136 -16.81 -3.19 -5.39
C ARG A 136 -16.41 -3.19 -3.92
N VAL A 137 -17.23 -2.57 -3.08
CA VAL A 137 -17.01 -2.49 -1.63
C VAL A 137 -17.85 -3.55 -0.92
N ASP A 138 -17.23 -4.28 -0.01
CA ASP A 138 -17.88 -5.21 0.91
C ASP A 138 -17.46 -4.84 2.33
N SER A 139 -18.32 -4.16 3.07
CA SER A 139 -18.03 -3.77 4.46
C SER A 139 -18.05 -4.94 5.43
N ASP A 140 -18.85 -5.98 5.17
CA ASP A 140 -18.94 -7.13 6.06
C ASP A 140 -17.64 -7.94 6.06
N ARG A 141 -16.96 -7.99 4.92
CA ARG A 141 -15.64 -8.61 4.75
C ARG A 141 -14.47 -7.63 4.85
N ALA A 142 -14.75 -6.34 5.05
CA ALA A 142 -13.74 -5.28 5.01
C ALA A 142 -12.88 -5.33 3.72
N ALA A 143 -13.51 -5.50 2.56
CA ALA A 143 -12.83 -5.77 1.30
C ALA A 143 -13.18 -4.81 0.15
N LEU A 144 -12.20 -4.57 -0.71
CA LEU A 144 -12.36 -3.99 -2.04
C LEU A 144 -12.09 -5.07 -3.09
N THR A 145 -12.96 -5.21 -4.10
CA THR A 145 -12.79 -6.20 -5.17
C THR A 145 -12.89 -5.58 -6.56
N TRP A 146 -11.93 -5.91 -7.43
CA TRP A 146 -11.91 -5.55 -8.85
C TRP A 146 -11.98 -6.82 -9.71
N PRO A 147 -13.09 -7.07 -10.42
CA PRO A 147 -13.09 -8.06 -11.50
C PRO A 147 -12.31 -7.50 -12.68
N VAL A 148 -11.25 -8.19 -13.10
CA VAL A 148 -10.39 -7.77 -14.21
C VAL A 148 -10.22 -8.87 -15.23
N VAL A 149 -9.97 -8.46 -16.48
CA VAL A 149 -9.55 -9.34 -17.56
C VAL A 149 -8.21 -8.82 -18.05
N VAL A 150 -7.16 -9.63 -17.92
CA VAL A 150 -5.83 -9.33 -18.45
C VAL A 150 -5.67 -10.04 -19.79
N PRO A 151 -5.65 -9.32 -20.92
CA PRO A 151 -5.39 -9.95 -22.21
C PRO A 151 -4.00 -10.61 -22.28
N PRO A 152 -3.79 -11.55 -23.21
CA PRO A 152 -2.47 -12.12 -23.47
C PRO A 152 -1.44 -11.03 -23.73
N ARG A 153 -0.25 -11.13 -23.09
CA ARG A 153 0.87 -10.18 -23.26
C ARG A 153 0.52 -8.73 -22.92
N ALA A 154 -0.47 -8.52 -22.04
CA ALA A 154 -0.91 -7.20 -21.63
C ALA A 154 -0.86 -7.03 -20.11
N THR A 155 -1.11 -5.80 -19.66
CA THR A 155 -1.20 -5.44 -18.25
C THR A 155 -2.52 -4.75 -17.96
N VAL A 156 -3.01 -4.94 -16.73
CA VAL A 156 -4.13 -4.18 -16.15
C VAL A 156 -3.69 -3.62 -14.81
N VAL A 157 -4.17 -2.42 -14.49
CA VAL A 157 -3.83 -1.74 -13.25
C VAL A 157 -5.10 -1.40 -12.47
N VAL A 158 -5.10 -1.73 -11.18
CA VAL A 158 -6.09 -1.29 -10.20
C VAL A 158 -5.41 -0.48 -9.10
N ARG A 159 -6.14 0.43 -8.47
CA ARG A 159 -5.58 1.38 -7.50
C ARG A 159 -6.46 1.52 -6.28
N TRP A 160 -5.83 1.69 -5.13
CA TRP A 160 -6.51 2.05 -3.89
C TRP A 160 -5.69 3.07 -3.10
N ARG A 161 -6.38 3.78 -2.20
CA ARG A 161 -5.81 4.85 -1.39
C ARG A 161 -6.27 4.70 0.04
N LEU A 162 -5.36 4.96 0.97
CA LEU A 162 -5.61 5.13 2.39
C LEU A 162 -5.42 6.60 2.74
N ARG A 163 -6.39 7.20 3.42
CA ARG A 163 -6.31 8.54 3.98
C ARG A 163 -6.67 8.53 5.44
N VAL A 164 -5.89 9.25 6.24
CA VAL A 164 -6.02 9.36 7.69
C VAL A 164 -6.25 10.83 8.02
N ASP A 165 -7.42 11.10 8.59
CA ASP A 165 -7.72 12.38 9.21
C ASP A 165 -7.45 12.27 10.70
N ASP A 166 -6.41 12.94 11.17
CA ASP A 166 -6.00 13.03 12.56
C ASP A 166 -6.03 14.51 13.00
N PRO A 167 -7.17 14.99 13.53
CA PRO A 167 -7.31 16.36 14.02
C PRO A 167 -6.37 16.69 15.19
N GLY A 168 -5.90 15.67 15.92
CA GLY A 168 -5.05 15.81 17.10
C GLY A 168 -3.55 15.86 16.78
N ARG A 169 -3.16 15.78 15.50
CA ARG A 169 -1.75 15.76 15.11
C ARG A 169 -1.03 17.05 15.50
N VAL A 170 0.11 16.90 16.16
CA VAL A 170 0.99 18.02 16.55
C VAL A 170 2.11 18.28 15.54
N VAL A 171 2.39 17.29 14.68
CA VAL A 171 3.35 17.41 13.58
C VAL A 171 2.57 17.56 12.28
N VAL A 172 2.93 18.57 11.49
CA VAL A 172 2.35 18.82 10.17
C VAL A 172 3.49 18.80 9.16
N PRO A 173 3.34 18.07 8.03
CA PRO A 173 4.38 18.05 7.00
C PRO A 173 4.60 19.47 6.44
N PRO A 174 5.87 19.89 6.26
CA PRO A 174 6.19 21.21 5.75
C PRO A 174 5.69 21.38 4.31
N THR A 175 5.17 22.56 4.01
CA THR A 175 4.78 22.95 2.66
C THR A 175 6.00 23.52 1.93
N GLY A 176 6.58 22.76 0.99
CA GLY A 176 7.66 23.26 0.12
C GLY A 176 8.76 22.26 -0.19
N ALA A 177 9.71 22.68 -1.03
CA ALA A 177 10.86 21.87 -1.41
C ALA A 177 11.77 21.56 -0.20
N PRO A 178 12.55 20.47 -0.25
CA PRO A 178 13.50 20.16 0.81
C PRO A 178 14.54 21.27 0.96
N PRO A 179 14.95 21.62 2.19
CA PRO A 179 15.91 22.71 2.42
C PRO A 179 17.37 22.32 2.13
N TRP A 180 17.62 21.11 1.62
CA TRP A 180 18.96 20.61 1.32
C TRP A 180 19.19 20.48 -0.20
N ALA A 181 20.46 20.57 -0.58
CA ALA A 181 20.89 20.29 -1.94
C ALA A 181 21.06 18.77 -2.16
N SER A 182 21.02 18.36 -3.44
CA SER A 182 21.36 17.00 -3.88
C SER A 182 22.68 17.03 -4.65
N PRO A 183 23.84 16.98 -3.97
CA PRO A 183 25.13 17.11 -4.63
C PRO A 183 25.46 15.87 -5.46
N HIS A 184 26.17 16.08 -6.56
CA HIS A 184 26.82 15.01 -7.30
C HIS A 184 28.12 14.62 -6.59
N VAL A 185 28.32 13.33 -6.34
CA VAL A 185 29.53 12.80 -5.70
C VAL A 185 30.21 11.81 -6.63
N GLU A 186 31.47 12.09 -6.94
CA GLU A 186 32.38 11.14 -7.59
C GLU A 186 33.28 10.54 -6.52
N ALA A 187 33.39 9.21 -6.50
CA ALA A 187 34.20 8.50 -5.53
C ALA A 187 34.67 7.17 -6.11
N ASP A 188 35.87 6.72 -5.72
CA ASP A 188 36.39 5.40 -6.10
C ASP A 188 35.49 4.26 -5.58
N ASP A 189 34.91 4.45 -4.40
CA ASP A 189 33.90 3.55 -3.86
C ASP A 189 32.52 3.85 -4.45
N ARG A 190 32.08 2.99 -5.37
CA ARG A 190 30.78 3.06 -6.03
C ARG A 190 29.58 3.01 -5.06
N ARG A 191 29.78 2.60 -3.81
CA ARG A 191 28.72 2.58 -2.78
C ARG A 191 28.43 3.97 -2.24
N LEU A 192 29.38 4.90 -2.25
CA LEU A 192 29.21 6.24 -1.67
C LEU A 192 28.13 7.07 -2.38
N PRO A 193 28.09 7.17 -3.73
CA PRO A 193 27.01 7.87 -4.42
C PRO A 193 25.64 7.25 -4.15
N ALA A 194 25.57 5.90 -4.13
CA ALA A 194 24.32 5.19 -3.85
C ALA A 194 23.82 5.39 -2.42
N LEU A 195 24.73 5.39 -1.43
CA LEU A 195 24.41 5.67 -0.04
C LEU A 195 23.87 7.10 0.13
N LEU A 196 24.55 8.10 -0.43
CA LEU A 196 24.10 9.49 -0.36
C LEU A 196 22.70 9.66 -0.98
N HIS A 197 22.48 9.10 -2.17
CA HIS A 197 21.18 9.17 -2.83
C HIS A 197 20.07 8.56 -1.97
N ARG A 198 20.33 7.39 -1.37
CA ARG A 198 19.40 6.75 -0.43
C ARG A 198 19.16 7.63 0.80
N SER A 199 20.20 8.16 1.44
CA SER A 199 20.06 9.01 2.61
C SER A 199 19.26 10.28 2.34
N LEU A 200 19.40 10.89 1.16
CA LEU A 200 18.60 12.05 0.77
C LEU A 200 17.12 11.68 0.52
N HIS A 201 16.87 10.51 -0.07
CA HIS A 201 15.50 9.98 -0.21
C HIS A 201 14.85 9.66 1.13
N ASP A 202 15.61 9.08 2.05
CA ASP A 202 15.16 8.77 3.41
C ASP A 202 14.84 10.08 4.15
N LEU A 203 15.72 11.07 4.07
CA LEU A 203 15.52 12.38 4.68
C LEU A 203 14.27 13.10 4.12
N ASP A 204 14.03 13.00 2.80
CA ASP A 204 12.82 13.55 2.19
C ASP A 204 11.56 12.84 2.66
N THR A 205 11.64 11.51 2.85
CA THR A 205 10.54 10.72 3.39
C THR A 205 10.20 11.10 4.84
N LEU A 206 11.18 11.49 5.66
CA LEU A 206 10.96 11.95 7.04
C LEU A 206 10.20 13.29 7.13
N ARG A 207 10.00 13.98 6.01
CA ARG A 207 9.20 15.22 5.96
C ARG A 207 7.70 14.95 5.80
N LEU A 208 7.29 13.70 5.58
CA LEU A 208 5.89 13.30 5.40
C LEU A 208 5.17 13.11 6.73
#